data_AF-A0A7C2FVH9-F1
#
_entry.id   AF-A0A7C2FVH9-F1
#
_cell.length_a   1.000
_cell.length_b   1.000
_cell.length_c   1.000
_cell.angle_alpha   90.00
_cell.angle_beta   90.00
_cell.angle_gamma   90.00
#
_symmetry.space_group_name_H-M   'P 1'
#
loop_
_entity.id
_entity.type
_entity.pdbx_description
1 polymer ?
#
loop_
_entity_poly.entity_id
_entity_poly.type
_entity_poly.pdbx_seq_one_letter_code
_entity_poly.pdbx_strand_id
1 'polypeptide(L)'
;MEPVGYNYNPDSHLDLDWVDDRLAVGAAFSPNQLDLLKAQGIGAVVDLRAEAADDPDLLSKHGIAFLHLGVPDGEAPSPAQLERGIAWVREQWARGRKVLVHCQGGLGRSPCFAAALLVAEGFSLAEAFGKVKAARKAAALTAGQWEALRRFALKVGVKGAAPDRPT
;
A
#
# COMPACT_ATOMS: atom_id res chain seq x y z
N MET A 1 35.71 12.88 -23.76
CA MET A 1 35.12 12.58 -22.44
C MET A 1 33.63 12.52 -22.68
N GLU A 2 33.12 11.33 -23.00
CA GLU A 2 31.70 11.11 -23.27
C GLU A 2 30.91 11.38 -21.98
N PRO A 3 29.76 12.09 -22.02
CA PRO A 3 28.90 12.17 -20.86
C PRO A 3 28.35 10.76 -20.57
N VAL A 4 28.58 10.27 -19.35
CA VAL A 4 27.91 9.07 -18.83
C VAL A 4 26.42 9.36 -18.70
N GLY A 5 25.69 9.18 -19.81
CA GLY A 5 24.25 9.16 -19.81
C GLY A 5 23.79 7.98 -18.98
N TYR A 6 23.31 8.23 -17.76
CA TYR A 6 22.48 7.25 -17.08
C TYR A 6 21.23 7.05 -17.95
N ASN A 7 21.17 5.89 -18.60
CA ASN A 7 20.04 5.48 -19.42
C ASN A 7 18.87 5.14 -18.49
N TYR A 8 18.28 6.17 -17.86
CA TYR A 8 17.10 6.03 -17.02
C TYR A 8 15.90 5.82 -17.94
N ASN A 9 15.57 4.56 -18.17
CA ASN A 9 14.30 4.20 -18.77
C ASN A 9 13.25 4.16 -17.65
N PRO A 10 12.28 5.09 -17.60
CA PRO A 10 11.23 5.10 -16.58
C PRO A 10 10.38 3.82 -16.59
N ASP A 11 10.45 3.02 -17.67
CA ASP A 11 9.75 1.73 -17.76
C ASP A 11 10.55 0.54 -17.18
N SER A 12 11.79 0.73 -16.70
CA SER A 12 12.71 -0.38 -16.38
C SER A 12 12.63 -0.93 -14.95
N HIS A 13 12.04 -0.20 -14.00
CA HIS A 13 11.87 -0.69 -12.62
C HIS A 13 10.61 -0.12 -11.97
N LEU A 14 10.02 -0.91 -11.09
CA LEU A 14 8.89 -0.48 -10.26
C LEU A 14 9.44 0.19 -9.00
N ASP A 15 8.90 1.36 -8.64
CA ASP A 15 9.16 1.98 -7.34
C ASP A 15 8.20 1.41 -6.29
N LEU A 16 8.52 0.21 -5.82
CA LEU A 16 7.82 -0.46 -4.72
C LEU A 16 8.81 -1.20 -3.82
N ASP A 17 8.43 -1.36 -2.56
CA ASP A 17 9.17 -2.13 -1.56
C ASP A 17 8.23 -3.15 -0.90
N TRP A 18 8.69 -4.40 -0.78
CA TRP A 18 7.97 -5.45 -0.08
C TRP A 18 8.08 -5.26 1.44
N VAL A 19 6.93 -5.14 2.11
CA VAL A 19 6.83 -5.05 3.58
C VAL A 19 6.85 -6.45 4.20
N ASP A 20 6.23 -7.41 3.51
CA ASP A 20 6.29 -8.85 3.79
C ASP A 20 6.02 -9.63 2.48
N ASP A 21 5.85 -10.96 2.56
CA ASP A 21 5.67 -11.83 1.39
C ASP A 21 4.37 -11.57 0.60
N ARG A 22 3.42 -10.79 1.14
CA ARG A 22 2.07 -10.58 0.61
C ARG A 22 1.71 -9.10 0.39
N LEU A 23 2.47 -8.17 0.97
CA LEU A 23 2.21 -6.73 0.92
C LEU A 23 3.40 -5.94 0.40
N ALA A 24 3.19 -5.18 -0.68
CA ALA A 24 4.11 -4.17 -1.18
C ALA A 24 3.54 -2.76 -1.03
N VAL A 25 4.43 -1.78 -0.85
CA VAL A 25 4.10 -0.36 -0.80
C VAL A 25 4.94 0.38 -1.84
N GLY A 26 4.30 1.23 -2.64
CA GLY A 26 5.01 1.90 -3.73
C GLY A 26 4.41 3.23 -4.18
N ALA A 27 5.05 3.79 -5.20
CA ALA A 27 4.60 4.94 -5.97
C ALA A 27 3.70 4.52 -7.16
N ALA A 28 3.20 5.51 -7.89
CA ALA A 28 2.46 5.27 -9.12
C ALA A 28 3.38 4.62 -10.17
N PHE A 29 2.79 3.76 -10.99
CA PHE A 29 3.46 3.07 -12.10
C PHE A 29 2.81 3.43 -13.43
N SER A 30 3.55 3.23 -14.51
CA SER A 30 3.08 3.42 -15.88
C SER A 30 2.25 2.20 -16.33
N PRO A 31 1.21 2.39 -17.18
CA PRO A 31 0.50 1.28 -17.85
C PRO A 31 1.42 0.27 -18.56
N ASN A 32 2.59 0.69 -19.02
CA ASN A 32 3.57 -0.19 -19.66
C ASN A 32 4.29 -1.14 -18.70
N GLN A 33 4.15 -0.93 -17.38
CA GLN A 33 4.84 -1.69 -16.34
C GLN A 33 3.97 -2.80 -15.72
N LEU A 34 2.77 -3.05 -16.27
CA LEU A 34 1.86 -4.07 -15.74
C LEU A 34 2.45 -5.49 -15.81
N ASP A 35 3.23 -5.80 -16.84
CA ASP A 35 3.94 -7.07 -16.93
C ASP A 35 5.01 -7.21 -15.83
N LEU A 36 5.65 -6.11 -15.42
CA LEU A 36 6.58 -6.12 -14.29
C LEU A 36 5.86 -6.39 -12.96
N LEU A 37 4.66 -5.81 -12.77
CA LEU A 37 3.86 -6.09 -11.57
C LEU A 37 3.50 -7.57 -11.49
N LYS A 38 3.09 -8.17 -12.61
CA LYS A 38 2.81 -9.61 -12.69
C LYS A 38 4.05 -10.45 -12.44
N ALA A 39 5.20 -10.06 -12.98
CA ALA A 39 6.47 -10.76 -12.76
C ALA A 39 6.89 -10.74 -11.28
N GLN A 40 6.50 -9.72 -10.51
CA GLN A 40 6.65 -9.65 -9.05
C GLN A 40 5.60 -10.48 -8.29
N GLY A 41 4.65 -11.11 -8.98
CA GLY A 41 3.57 -11.89 -8.40
C GLY A 41 2.43 -11.05 -7.80
N ILE A 42 2.37 -9.75 -8.14
CA ILE A 42 1.29 -8.87 -7.69
C ILE A 42 0.03 -9.23 -8.47
N GLY A 43 -1.00 -9.65 -7.74
CA GLY A 43 -2.30 -10.01 -8.30
C GLY A 43 -3.41 -9.02 -7.92
N ALA A 44 -3.08 -7.99 -7.15
CA ALA A 44 -4.02 -7.01 -6.65
C ALA A 44 -3.36 -5.65 -6.38
N VAL A 45 -4.06 -4.56 -6.69
CA VAL A 45 -3.60 -3.17 -6.53
C VAL A 45 -4.65 -2.36 -5.77
N VAL A 46 -4.20 -1.62 -4.76
CA VAL A 46 -4.96 -0.56 -4.07
C VAL A 46 -4.36 0.79 -4.45
N ASP A 47 -5.15 1.62 -5.14
CA ASP A 47 -4.79 2.99 -5.51
C ASP A 47 -5.44 3.99 -4.56
N LEU A 48 -4.60 4.78 -3.89
CA LEU A 48 -5.03 5.81 -2.95
C LEU A 48 -5.12 7.21 -3.56
N ARG A 49 -4.83 7.42 -4.84
CA ARG A 49 -4.86 8.76 -5.43
C ARG A 49 -6.29 9.23 -5.60
N ALA A 50 -6.63 10.43 -5.15
CA ALA A 50 -7.92 11.05 -5.50
C ALA A 50 -7.81 11.83 -6.81
N GLU A 51 -6.61 12.33 -7.09
CA GLU A 51 -6.24 13.13 -8.26
C GLU A 51 -6.07 12.31 -9.55
N ALA A 52 -6.00 10.98 -9.42
CA ALA A 52 -5.81 10.04 -10.52
C ALA A 52 -6.40 8.67 -10.15
N ALA A 53 -6.56 7.81 -11.14
CA ALA A 53 -6.90 6.41 -10.97
C ALA A 53 -6.20 5.58 -12.02
N ASP A 54 -5.73 4.38 -11.67
CA ASP A 54 -5.32 3.40 -12.67
C ASP A 54 -6.52 2.93 -13.51
N ASP A 55 -6.24 2.46 -14.73
CA ASP A 55 -7.26 1.94 -15.63
C ASP A 55 -7.73 0.54 -15.17
N PRO A 56 -8.99 0.39 -14.70
CA PRO A 56 -9.51 -0.89 -14.21
C PRO A 56 -9.61 -1.95 -15.30
N ASP A 57 -9.92 -1.56 -16.55
CA ASP A 57 -10.05 -2.50 -17.67
C ASP A 57 -8.68 -3.04 -18.07
N LEU A 58 -7.66 -2.17 -18.04
CA LEU A 58 -6.29 -2.58 -18.32
C LEU A 58 -5.76 -3.52 -17.23
N LEU A 59 -5.95 -3.21 -15.95
CA LEU A 59 -5.56 -4.08 -14.84
C LEU A 59 -6.27 -5.44 -14.92
N SER A 60 -7.57 -5.44 -15.21
CA SER A 60 -8.38 -6.66 -15.36
C SER A 60 -7.87 -7.55 -16.49
N LYS A 61 -7.52 -6.98 -17.65
CA LYS A 61 -6.89 -7.71 -18.78
C LYS A 61 -5.56 -8.36 -18.39
N HIS A 62 -4.85 -7.78 -17.42
CA HIS A 62 -3.61 -8.33 -16.88
C HIS A 62 -3.84 -9.35 -15.74
N GLY A 63 -5.08 -9.56 -15.32
CA GLY A 63 -5.43 -10.46 -14.21
C GLY A 63 -5.17 -9.83 -12.83
N ILE A 64 -5.06 -8.51 -12.76
CA ILE A 64 -4.80 -7.76 -11.52
C ILE A 64 -6.14 -7.24 -11.00
N ALA A 65 -6.49 -7.63 -9.77
CA ALA A 65 -7.65 -7.09 -9.09
C ALA A 65 -7.39 -5.64 -8.64
N PHE A 66 -8.40 -4.78 -8.70
CA PHE A 66 -8.21 -3.36 -8.46
C PHE A 66 -9.20 -2.81 -7.44
N LEU A 67 -8.69 -1.94 -6.56
CA LEU A 67 -9.47 -1.11 -5.67
C LEU A 67 -8.96 0.33 -5.70
N HIS A 68 -9.82 1.25 -6.13
CA HIS A 68 -9.60 2.68 -5.98
C HIS A 68 -10.27 3.21 -4.71
N LEU A 69 -9.48 3.87 -3.85
CA LEU A 69 -9.99 4.46 -2.60
C LEU A 69 -10.13 5.99 -2.67
N GLY A 70 -9.33 6.69 -3.47
CA GLY A 70 -9.44 8.15 -3.63
C GLY A 70 -9.16 8.96 -2.37
N VAL A 71 -7.90 8.97 -1.90
CA VAL A 71 -7.44 9.77 -0.76
C VAL A 71 -6.75 11.05 -1.28
N PRO A 72 -7.24 12.26 -0.91
CA PRO A 72 -6.61 13.52 -1.31
C PRO A 72 -5.13 13.56 -0.93
N ASP A 73 -4.30 14.21 -1.76
CA ASP A 73 -2.87 14.27 -1.48
C ASP A 73 -2.56 15.01 -0.18
N GLY A 74 -1.55 14.53 0.56
CA GLY A 74 -1.22 15.01 1.90
C GLY A 74 -2.17 14.57 3.02
N GLU A 75 -3.34 14.01 2.70
CA GLU A 75 -4.33 13.56 3.68
C GLU A 75 -4.19 12.08 4.09
N ALA A 76 -4.93 11.70 5.12
CA ALA A 76 -5.03 10.32 5.59
C ALA A 76 -6.26 9.63 5.00
N PRO A 77 -6.23 8.31 4.76
CA PRO A 77 -7.45 7.58 4.45
C PRO A 77 -8.47 7.73 5.59
N SER A 78 -9.72 8.02 5.24
CA SER A 78 -10.82 8.09 6.20
C SER A 78 -11.09 6.72 6.85
N PRO A 79 -11.76 6.67 8.02
CA PRO A 79 -12.12 5.40 8.65
C PRO A 79 -12.88 4.44 7.73
N ALA A 80 -13.79 4.95 6.90
CA ALA A 80 -14.54 4.14 5.93
C ALA A 80 -13.65 3.60 4.82
N GLN A 81 -12.69 4.40 4.32
CA GLN A 81 -11.69 3.94 3.33
C GLN A 81 -10.77 2.89 3.92
N LEU A 82 -10.34 3.04 5.18
CA LEU A 82 -9.54 2.02 5.89
C LEU A 82 -10.33 0.72 6.04
N GLU A 83 -11.57 0.78 6.52
CA GLU A 83 -12.41 -0.41 6.70
C GLU A 83 -12.65 -1.14 5.36
N ARG A 84 -13.06 -0.41 4.31
CA ARG A 84 -13.27 -0.95 2.97
C ARG A 84 -12.00 -1.56 2.39
N GLY A 85 -10.88 -0.82 2.46
CA GLY A 85 -9.61 -1.26 1.92
C GLY A 85 -9.06 -2.48 2.63
N ILE A 86 -9.06 -2.49 3.96
CA ILE A 86 -8.54 -3.61 4.75
C ILE A 86 -9.36 -4.88 4.50
N ALA A 87 -10.68 -4.77 4.47
CA ALA A 87 -11.55 -5.90 4.14
C ALA A 87 -11.25 -6.46 2.73
N TRP A 88 -11.09 -5.58 1.75
CA TRP A 88 -10.77 -5.98 0.39
C TRP A 88 -9.38 -6.63 0.28
N VAL A 89 -8.35 -6.08 0.95
CA VAL A 89 -7.01 -6.65 0.95
C VAL A 89 -7.00 -8.06 1.58
N ARG A 90 -7.72 -8.26 2.69
CA ARG A 90 -7.89 -9.58 3.30
C ARG A 90 -8.54 -10.58 2.35
N GLU A 91 -9.54 -10.15 1.58
CA GLU A 91 -10.14 -10.99 0.53
C GLU A 91 -9.13 -11.38 -0.55
N GLN A 92 -8.28 -10.44 -0.99
CA GLN A 92 -7.23 -10.74 -1.97
C GLN A 92 -6.19 -11.72 -1.43
N TRP A 93 -5.77 -11.55 -0.17
CA TRP A 93 -4.88 -12.50 0.50
C TRP A 93 -5.50 -13.89 0.67
N ALA A 94 -6.79 -13.98 1.00
CA ALA A 94 -7.50 -15.26 1.06
C ALA A 94 -7.56 -15.98 -0.30
N ARG A 95 -7.52 -15.22 -1.40
CA ARG A 95 -7.41 -15.72 -2.78
C ARG A 95 -5.95 -16.00 -3.20
N GLY A 96 -4.98 -15.90 -2.29
CA GLY A 96 -3.57 -16.14 -2.55
C GLY A 96 -2.87 -15.04 -3.35
N ARG A 97 -3.47 -13.86 -3.49
CA ARG A 97 -2.90 -12.74 -4.25
C ARG A 97 -1.99 -11.91 -3.38
N LYS A 98 -0.83 -11.50 -3.92
CA LYS A 98 -0.02 -10.43 -3.33
C LYS A 98 -0.59 -9.08 -3.72
N VAL A 99 -0.54 -8.13 -2.79
CA VAL A 99 -1.17 -6.82 -2.92
C VAL A 99 -0.12 -5.71 -2.95
N LEU A 100 -0.20 -4.84 -3.94
CA LEU A 100 0.47 -3.54 -3.94
C LEU A 100 -0.50 -2.46 -3.44
N VAL A 101 -0.06 -1.67 -2.46
CA VAL A 101 -0.72 -0.42 -2.08
C VAL A 101 0.14 0.75 -2.55
N HIS A 102 -0.41 1.63 -3.38
CA HIS A 102 0.32 2.78 -3.87
C HIS A 102 -0.45 4.10 -3.77
N CYS A 103 0.29 5.20 -3.92
CA CYS A 103 -0.25 6.52 -4.15
C CYS A 103 0.57 7.18 -5.26
N GLN A 104 0.77 8.51 -5.24
CA GLN A 104 1.62 9.16 -6.24
C GLN A 104 3.11 8.86 -6.04
N GLY A 105 3.70 9.24 -4.90
CA GLY A 105 5.14 9.03 -4.63
C GLY A 105 5.47 7.89 -3.67
N GLY A 106 4.46 7.21 -3.12
CA GLY A 106 4.68 6.13 -2.15
C GLY A 106 5.19 6.59 -0.78
N LEU A 107 5.03 7.86 -0.42
CA LEU A 107 5.66 8.45 0.78
C LEU A 107 4.72 8.51 1.99
N GLY A 108 3.50 9.01 1.79
CA GLY A 108 2.54 9.30 2.87
C GLY A 108 1.34 8.37 2.88
N ARG A 109 0.46 8.53 1.88
CA ARG A 109 -0.84 7.83 1.80
C ARG A 109 -0.68 6.30 1.83
N SER A 110 0.14 5.72 0.96
CA SER A 110 0.30 4.25 0.89
C SER A 110 1.01 3.67 2.12
N PRO A 111 2.10 4.26 2.66
CA PRO A 111 2.63 3.86 3.96
C PRO A 111 1.62 3.98 5.11
N CYS A 112 0.81 5.04 5.13
CA CYS A 112 -0.24 5.23 6.14
C CYS A 112 -1.27 4.10 6.07
N PHE A 113 -1.78 3.77 4.89
CA PHE A 113 -2.73 2.66 4.74
C PHE A 113 -2.08 1.32 5.10
N ALA A 114 -0.85 1.05 4.66
CA ALA A 114 -0.14 -0.19 4.97
C ALA A 114 0.09 -0.37 6.48
N ALA A 115 0.43 0.70 7.19
CA ALA A 115 0.55 0.66 8.65
C ALA A 115 -0.81 0.38 9.31
N ALA A 116 -1.90 1.00 8.85
CA ALA A 116 -3.25 0.72 9.35
C ALA A 116 -3.65 -0.75 9.12
N LEU A 117 -3.34 -1.29 7.95
CA LEU A 117 -3.57 -2.69 7.62
C LEU A 117 -2.82 -3.62 8.57
N LEU A 118 -1.52 -3.40 8.81
CA LEU A 118 -0.75 -4.18 9.76
C LEU A 118 -1.29 -4.06 11.19
N VAL A 119 -1.75 -2.88 11.62
CA VAL A 119 -2.42 -2.73 12.91
C VAL A 119 -3.68 -3.60 12.98
N ALA A 120 -4.47 -3.66 11.91
CA ALA A 120 -5.64 -4.54 11.84
C ALA A 120 -5.27 -6.03 11.86
N GLU A 121 -4.07 -6.40 11.38
CA GLU A 121 -3.50 -7.75 11.48
C GLU A 121 -2.86 -8.06 12.86
N GLY A 122 -3.03 -7.17 13.85
CA GLY A 122 -2.63 -7.42 15.23
C GLY A 122 -1.22 -6.98 15.58
N PHE A 123 -0.58 -6.15 14.75
CA PHE A 123 0.65 -5.45 15.13
C PHE A 123 0.31 -4.21 15.97
N SER A 124 1.18 -3.86 16.92
CA SER A 124 1.11 -2.54 17.54
C SER A 124 1.39 -1.45 16.48
N LEU A 125 0.92 -0.23 16.71
CA LEU A 125 1.17 0.89 15.80
C LEU A 125 2.68 1.11 15.55
N ALA A 126 3.51 0.94 16.58
CA ALA A 126 4.97 1.09 16.48
C ALA A 126 5.59 -0.01 15.61
N GLU A 127 5.20 -1.27 15.80
CA GLU A 127 5.67 -2.39 14.98
C GLU A 127 5.20 -2.25 13.52
N ALA A 128 3.92 -1.91 13.33
CA ALA A 128 3.32 -1.75 12.02
C ALA A 128 4.03 -0.68 11.18
N PHE A 129 4.18 0.53 11.71
CA PHE A 129 4.91 1.58 11.00
C PHE A 129 6.42 1.26 10.90
N GLY A 130 6.99 0.64 11.93
CA GLY A 130 8.38 0.19 11.91
C GLY A 130 8.69 -0.75 10.73
N LYS A 131 7.81 -1.73 10.47
CA LYS A 131 7.91 -2.64 9.30
C LYS A 131 7.83 -1.88 7.98
N VAL A 132 6.84 -1.01 7.83
CA VAL A 132 6.67 -0.19 6.62
C VAL A 132 7.90 0.69 6.37
N LYS A 133 8.41 1.36 7.42
CA LYS A 133 9.61 2.22 7.33
C LYS A 133 10.89 1.43 7.11
N ALA A 134 10.96 0.19 7.62
CA ALA A 134 12.09 -0.69 7.40
C ALA A 134 12.21 -1.09 5.93
N ALA A 135 11.09 -1.48 5.30
CA ALA A 135 10.99 -1.80 3.89
C ALA A 135 11.16 -0.55 3.00
N ARG A 136 10.32 0.47 3.21
CA ARG A 136 10.33 1.71 2.42
C ARG A 136 10.94 2.85 3.23
N LYS A 137 12.25 3.09 3.07
CA LYS A 137 12.98 4.15 3.78
C LYS A 137 12.42 5.54 3.52
N ALA A 138 11.80 5.75 2.35
CA ALA A 138 11.17 7.01 1.96
C ALA A 138 9.82 7.29 2.68
N ALA A 139 9.24 6.31 3.39
CA ALA A 139 7.98 6.47 4.08
C ALA A 139 8.04 7.63 5.10
N ALA A 140 7.19 8.64 4.92
CA ALA A 140 7.12 9.85 5.71
C ALA A 140 5.66 10.29 5.81
N LEU A 141 5.07 10.13 6.99
CA LEU A 141 3.68 10.49 7.25
C LEU A 141 3.57 11.94 7.72
N THR A 142 2.51 12.61 7.27
CA THR A 142 2.12 13.91 7.80
C THR A 142 1.58 13.77 9.23
N ALA A 143 1.50 14.89 9.96
CA ALA A 143 0.89 14.89 11.29
C ALA A 143 -0.57 14.38 11.27
N GLY A 144 -1.34 14.73 10.24
CA GLY A 144 -2.71 14.25 10.05
C GLY A 144 -2.80 12.74 9.83
N GLN A 145 -1.87 12.17 9.07
CA GLN A 145 -1.77 10.72 8.86
C GLN A 145 -1.38 9.97 10.15
N TRP A 146 -0.44 10.52 10.92
CA TRP A 146 -0.11 9.98 12.23
C TRP A 146 -1.30 9.99 13.20
N GLU A 147 -2.05 11.08 13.23
CA GLU A 147 -3.23 11.20 14.09
C GLU A 147 -4.33 10.21 13.67
N ALA A 148 -4.59 10.07 12.37
CA ALA A 148 -5.54 9.09 11.85
C ALA A 148 -5.14 7.65 12.23
N LEU A 149 -3.86 7.30 12.11
CA LEU A 149 -3.34 6.00 12.53
C LEU A 149 -3.51 5.73 14.02
N ARG A 150 -3.21 6.72 14.88
CA ARG A 150 -3.41 6.59 16.33
C ARG A 150 -4.87 6.33 16.67
N ARG A 151 -5.79 7.10 16.08
CA ARG A 151 -7.24 6.92 16.27
C ARG A 151 -7.69 5.54 15.79
N PHE A 152 -7.20 5.10 14.64
CA PHE A 152 -7.49 3.77 14.11
C PHE A 152 -6.99 2.66 15.04
N ALA A 153 -5.75 2.76 15.52
CA ALA A 153 -5.17 1.78 16.44
C ALA A 153 -5.93 1.69 17.77
N LEU A 154 -6.39 2.81 18.33
CA LEU A 154 -7.26 2.82 19.50
C LEU A 154 -8.59 2.12 19.23
N LYS A 155 -9.22 2.39 18.08
CA LYS A 155 -10.48 1.75 17.67
C LYS A 155 -10.32 0.23 17.50
N VAL A 156 -9.22 -0.21 16.89
CA VAL A 156 -8.91 -1.64 16.73
C VAL A 156 -8.61 -2.29 18.09
N GLY A 157 -7.85 -1.64 18.96
CA GLY A 157 -7.57 -2.14 20.32
C GLY A 157 -8.83 -2.29 21.19
N VAL A 158 -9.79 -1.36 21.07
CA VAL A 158 -11.10 -1.47 21.73
C VAL A 158 -11.92 -2.63 21.18
N LYS A 159 -11.76 -2.97 19.89
CA LYS A 159 -12.42 -4.11 19.23
C LYS A 159 -11.66 -5.44 19.38
N GLY A 160 -10.37 -5.40 19.72
CA GLY A 160 -9.42 -6.51 19.65
C GLY A 160 -9.00 -7.08 21.01
N ALA A 161 -9.75 -6.81 22.08
CA ALA A 161 -9.59 -7.55 23.33
C ALA A 161 -10.01 -9.03 23.13
N ALA A 162 -9.03 -9.85 22.72
CA ALA A 162 -8.94 -11.31 22.53
C ALA A 162 -9.17 -11.88 21.09
N PRO A 163 -8.48 -12.98 20.69
CA PRO A 163 -7.58 -13.85 21.48
C PRO A 163 -6.09 -13.87 21.07
N ASP A 164 -5.32 -14.57 21.91
CA ASP A 164 -3.88 -14.82 21.92
C ASP A 164 -3.22 -15.06 20.56
N ARG A 165 -2.01 -14.51 20.42
CA ARG A 165 -1.06 -14.83 19.36
C ARG A 165 -0.41 -16.17 19.70
N PRO A 166 -0.42 -17.20 18.82
CA PRO A 166 0.39 -18.38 19.04
C PRO A 166 1.88 -18.01 18.96
N THR A 167 2.64 -18.46 19.96
CA THR A 167 4.10 -18.41 20.08
C THR A 167 4.79 -19.18 18.97
#